data_AF-A0A955XID1-F1
#
_entry.id   AF-A0A955XID1-F1
#
_cell.length_a   1.000
_cell.length_b   1.000
_cell.length_c   1.000
_cell.angle_alpha   90.00
_cell.angle_beta   90.00
_cell.angle_gamma   90.00
#
_symmetry.space_group_name_H-M   'P 1'
#
loop_
_entity.id
_entity.type
_entity.pdbx_description
1 polymer ?
#
loop_
_entity_poly.entity_id
_entity_poly.type
_entity_poly.pdbx_seq_one_letter_code
_entity_poly.pdbx_strand_id
1 'polypeptide(L)' 'MFEVSYGEELQTFETRVQAIAAAKDLSNDNRGVVSITDESRRERMTYQGGELISYDYETRRN' A
#
# COMPACT_ATOMS: atom_id res chain seq x y z
N MET A 1 -7.79 7.87 -3.69
CA MET A 1 -8.28 6.75 -2.85
C MET A 1 -7.15 5.75 -2.83
N PHE A 2 -6.92 5.07 -1.72
CA PHE A 2 -5.82 4.13 -1.57
C PHE A 2 -6.34 2.71 -1.69
N GLU A 3 -5.74 1.92 -2.55
CA GLU A 3 -6.04 0.50 -2.69
C GLU A 3 -4.92 -0.30 -2.03
N VAL A 4 -5.28 -1.22 -1.16
CA VAL A 4 -4.36 -2.15 -0.49
C VAL A 4 -4.60 -3.52 -1.09
N SER A 5 -3.58 -4.09 -1.73
CA SER A 5 -3.63 -5.41 -2.35
C SER A 5 -2.75 -6.42 -1.61
N TYR A 6 -3.32 -7.60 -1.39
CA TYR A 6 -2.66 -8.74 -0.79
C TYR A 6 -3.12 -10.03 -1.47
N GLY A 7 -2.25 -10.66 -2.25
CA GLY A 7 -2.63 -11.81 -3.08
C GLY A 7 -3.71 -11.43 -4.09
N GLU A 8 -4.87 -12.08 -4.00
CA GLU A 8 -6.06 -11.78 -4.83
C GLU A 8 -7.04 -10.81 -4.13
N GLU A 9 -6.81 -10.47 -2.86
CA GLU A 9 -7.67 -9.57 -2.10
C GLU A 9 -7.29 -8.10 -2.33
N LEU A 10 -8.31 -7.26 -2.44
CA LEU A 10 -8.17 -5.81 -2.58
C LEU A 10 -9.12 -5.10 -1.63
N GLN A 11 -8.58 -4.16 -0.85
CA GLN A 11 -9.32 -3.32 0.08
C GLN A 11 -9.08 -1.84 -0.24
N THR A 12 -10.11 -1.00 -0.10
CA THR A 12 -10.01 0.43 -0.43
C THR A 12 -10.17 1.29 0.82
N PHE A 13 -9.37 2.35 0.90
CA PHE A 13 -9.33 3.29 2.00
C PHE A 13 -9.35 4.73 1.49
N GLU A 14 -10.06 5.60 2.20
CA GLU A 14 -10.15 7.01 1.84
C GLU A 14 -8.84 7.76 2.11
N THR A 15 -8.13 7.37 3.17
CA THR A 15 -6.93 8.06 3.64
C THR A 15 -5.69 7.18 3.59
N ARG A 16 -4.55 7.84 3.36
CA ARG A 16 -3.22 7.21 3.34
C ARG A 16 -2.90 6.51 4.67
N VAL A 17 -3.28 7.14 5.78
CA VAL A 17 -2.97 6.65 7.13
C VAL A 17 -3.68 5.33 7.40
N GLN A 18 -4.96 5.22 7.02
CA GLN A 18 -5.72 3.97 7.17
C GLN A 18 -5.15 2.86 6.29
N ALA A 19 -4.81 3.17 5.03
CA ALA A 19 -4.19 2.19 4.14
C ALA A 19 -2.84 1.68 4.67
N ILE A 20 -2.01 2.57 5.23
CA ILE A 20 -0.73 2.19 5.84
C ILE A 20 -0.94 1.31 7.07
N ALA A 21 -1.87 1.66 7.96
CA ALA A 21 -2.16 0.86 9.14
C ALA A 21 -2.61 -0.56 8.72
N ALA A 22 -3.57 -0.66 7.80
CA ALA A 22 -4.05 -1.94 7.29
C ALA A 22 -2.93 -2.76 6.62
N ALA A 23 -2.08 -2.13 5.80
CA ALA A 23 -0.98 -2.84 5.13
C ALA A 23 0.07 -3.36 6.11
N LYS A 24 0.36 -2.61 7.18
CA LYS A 24 1.27 -3.06 8.25
C LYS A 24 0.71 -4.28 8.97
N ASP A 25 -0.54 -4.20 9.40
CA ASP A 25 -1.21 -5.29 10.12
C ASP A 25 -1.28 -6.55 9.23
N LEU A 26 -1.75 -6.41 7.99
CA LEU A 26 -1.87 -7.51 7.02
C LEU A 26 -0.52 -8.14 6.68
N SER A 27 0.53 -7.33 6.46
CA SER A 27 1.87 -7.85 6.10
C SER A 27 2.58 -8.50 7.29
N ASN A 28 2.30 -8.06 8.51
CA ASN A 28 2.82 -8.64 9.74
C ASN A 28 2.15 -10.00 10.05
N ASP A 29 0.82 -10.05 9.99
CA ASP A 29 0.03 -11.23 10.33
C ASP A 29 0.23 -12.36 9.32
N ASN A 30 0.24 -12.02 8.03
CA ASN A 30 0.33 -13.02 6.97
C ASN A 30 1.76 -13.31 6.51
N ARG A 31 2.76 -12.57 7.02
CA ARG A 31 4.18 -12.62 6.58
C ARG A 31 4.39 -12.49 5.07
N GLY A 32 3.44 -11.86 4.38
CA GLY A 32 3.46 -11.68 2.93
C GLY A 32 3.73 -10.23 2.53
N VAL A 33 3.76 -10.02 1.21
CA VAL A 33 3.96 -8.69 0.62
C VAL A 33 2.60 -8.05 0.40
N VAL A 34 2.42 -6.84 0.92
CA VAL A 34 1.20 -6.03 0.75
C VAL A 34 1.56 -4.76 0.01
N SER A 35 0.81 -4.42 -1.04
CA SER A 35 1.04 -3.20 -1.81
C SER A 35 -0.08 -2.20 -1.56
N ILE A 36 0.26 -0.92 -1.50
CA ILE A 36 -0.68 0.19 -1.48
C ILE A 36 -0.50 0.98 -2.77
N THR A 37 -1.57 1.29 -3.48
CA THR A 37 -1.57 2.13 -4.68
C THR A 37 -2.58 3.27 -4.56
N ASP A 38 -2.18 4.47 -4.97
CA ASP A 38 -3.07 5.59 -5.27
C ASP A 38 -2.75 6.08 -6.68
N GLU A 39 -3.58 5.71 -7.65
CA GLU A 39 -3.38 6.07 -9.07
C GLU A 39 -3.48 7.58 -9.30
N SER A 40 -4.35 8.26 -8.55
CA SER A 40 -4.53 9.72 -8.70
C SER A 40 -3.27 10.48 -8.29
N ARG A 41 -2.54 9.93 -7.32
CA ARG A 41 -1.28 10.50 -6.83
C ARG A 41 -0.05 9.83 -7.42
N ARG A 42 -0.22 8.78 -8.23
CA ARG A 42 0.86 7.91 -8.72
C ARG A 42 1.80 7.49 -7.59
N GLU A 43 1.20 7.14 -6.45
CA GLU A 43 1.91 6.72 -5.25
C GLU A 43 1.78 5.21 -5.12
N ARG A 44 2.90 4.53 -4.88
CA ARG A 44 2.94 3.10 -4.58
C ARG A 44 3.84 2.85 -3.36
N MET A 45 3.33 2.08 -2.40
CA MET A 45 4.08 1.64 -1.22
C MET A 45 4.02 0.13 -1.13
N THR A 46 5.09 -0.51 -0.69
CA THR A 46 5.12 -1.96 -0.48
C THR A 46 5.57 -2.27 0.94
N TYR A 47 4.79 -3.08 1.65
CA TYR A 47 5.05 -3.51 3.02
C TYR A 47 5.31 -5.02 3.08
N GLN A 48 6.22 -5.43 3.96
CA GLN A 48 6.48 -6.83 4.27
C GLN A 48 6.85 -6.95 5.75
N GLY A 49 6.16 -7.82 6.49
CA GLY A 49 6.42 -8.03 7.92
C GLY A 49 6.24 -6.76 8.76
N GLY A 50 5.28 -5.90 8.40
CA GLY A 50 5.02 -4.63 9.09
C GLY A 50 5.94 -3.46 8.70
N GLU A 51 6.98 -3.72 7.90
CA GLU A 51 7.97 -2.72 7.50
C GLU A 51 7.74 -2.24 6.06
N LEU A 52 8.00 -0.95 5.82
CA LEU A 52 7.98 -0.38 4.46
C LEU A 52 9.27 -0.77 3.74
N ILE A 53 9.15 -1.55 2.67
CA ILE A 53 10.31 -2.04 1.91
C ILE A 53 10.52 -1.31 0.58
N SER A 54 9.48 -0.71 0.01
CA SER A 54 9.58 0.11 -1.21
C SER A 54 8.59 1.26 -1.19
N TYR A 55 9.02 2.39 -1.77
CA TYR A 55 8.20 3.57 -1.96
C TYR A 55 8.49 4.23 -3.30
N ASP A 56 7.50 4.25 -4.18
CA ASP A 56 7.56 4.89 -5.49
C ASP A 56 6.54 6.03 -5.55
N TYR A 57 7.00 7.19 -6.00
CA TYR A 57 6.14 8.36 -6.22
C TYR A 57 6.60 9.10 -7.48
N GLU A 58 5.71 9.19 -8.47
CA GLU A 58 6.02 9.85 -9.73
C GLU A 58 5.58 11.32 -9.73
N THR A 59 6.55 12.23 -9.83
CA THR A 59 6.33 13.69 -9.86
C THR A 59 6.24 14.29 -11.26
N ARG A 60 6.52 13.52 -12.32
CA ARG A 60 6.59 14.08 -13.68
C ARG A 60 5.21 14.20 -14.31
N ARG A 61 4.72 15.45 -14.36
CA ARG A 61 3.71 15.87 -15.33
C ARG A 61 4.37 15.86 -16.72
N ASN A 62 4.03 14.90 -17.57
CA ASN A 62 4.25 15.05 -19.02
C ASN A 62 3.21 16.02 -19.58
#